data_AF-A0A7V8W9K4-F1
#
_entry.id   AF-A0A7V8W9K4-F1
#
_cell.length_a   1.000
_cell.length_b   1.000
_cell.length_c   1.000
_cell.angle_alpha   90.00
_cell.angle_beta   90.00
_cell.angle_gamma   90.00
#
_symmetry.space_group_name_H-M   'P 1'
#
loop_
_entity.id
_entity.type
_entity.pdbx_description
1 polymer ?
#
loop_
_entity_poly.entity_id
_entity_poly.type
_entity_poly.pdbx_seq_one_letter_code
_entity_poly.pdbx_strand_id
1 'polypeptide(L)' 'MAVLCAGVGWAERVVSKQGPANLEVFAHVVRVNVIGTYNSLRLVAATMNDNEPDGD' A
#
# COMPACT_ATOMS: atom_id res chain seq x y z
N MET A 1 -10.54 -2.18 -15.08
CA MET A 1 -10.52 -1.64 -13.69
C MET A 1 -9.58 -2.47 -12.82
N ALA A 2 -8.99 -1.89 -11.77
CA ALA A 2 -8.22 -2.60 -10.75
C ALA A 2 -8.64 -2.14 -9.36
N VAL A 3 -8.55 -3.04 -8.38
CA VAL A 3 -8.82 -2.75 -6.97
C VAL A 3 -7.63 -3.22 -6.14
N LEU A 4 -7.04 -2.32 -5.36
CA LEU A 4 -5.84 -2.60 -4.57
C LEU A 4 -6.23 -2.86 -3.12
N CYS A 5 -6.37 -4.14 -2.76
CA CYS A 5 -6.78 -4.58 -1.41
C CYS A 5 -5.64 -5.11 -0.55
N ALA A 6 -4.42 -5.22 -1.10
CA ALA A 6 -3.28 -5.73 -0.35
C ALA A 6 -2.93 -4.77 0.79
N GLY A 7 -2.97 -5.27 2.02
CA GLY A 7 -2.63 -4.50 3.20
C GLY A 7 -2.38 -5.39 4.41
N VAL A 8 -1.50 -4.93 5.28
CA VAL A 8 -1.21 -5.55 6.58
C VAL A 8 -1.49 -4.56 7.71
N GLY A 9 -2.10 -5.06 8.79
CA GLY A 9 -2.39 -4.27 9.99
C GLY A 9 -1.41 -4.61 11.11
N TRP A 10 -0.99 -3.58 11.85
CA TRP A 10 -0.19 -3.73 13.07
C TRP A 10 -0.72 -2.79 14.14
N ALA A 11 -0.76 -3.26 15.38
CA ALA A 11 -1.25 -2.50 16.53
C ALA A 11 -0.14 -2.37 17.58
N GLU A 12 0.39 -1.16 17.71
CA GLU A 12 1.42 -0.84 18.69
C GLU A 12 1.29 0.62 19.12
N ARG A 13 1.54 0.89 20.40
CA ARG A 13 1.56 2.28 20.92
C ARG A 13 2.92 2.90 20.61
N VAL A 14 2.95 4.18 20.23
CA VAL A 14 4.19 4.92 19.95
C VAL A 14 5.20 4.81 21.11
N VAL A 15 4.70 4.87 22.35
CA VAL A 15 5.46 4.56 23.57
C VAL A 15 4.63 3.64 24.46
N SER A 16 5.25 2.58 24.96
CA SER A 16 4.66 1.59 25.86
C SER A 16 5.55 1.37 27.10
N LYS A 17 5.14 0.47 28.01
CA LYS A 17 6.00 0.07 29.15
C LYS A 17 7.24 -0.69 28.68
N GLN A 18 7.20 -1.25 27.48
CA GLN A 18 8.27 -2.02 26.84
C GLN A 18 9.24 -1.12 26.05
N GLY A 19 8.97 0.19 25.95
CA GLY A 19 9.78 1.14 25.22
C GLY A 19 9.09 1.74 23.98
N PRO A 20 9.85 2.40 23.09
CA PRO A 20 9.33 2.97 21.85
C PRO A 20 8.90 1.88 20.87
N ALA A 21 7.97 2.21 19.97
CA ALA A 21 7.48 1.29 18.96
C ALA A 21 8.60 0.77 18.03
N ASN A 22 8.46 -0.46 17.53
CA ASN A 22 9.44 -1.04 16.63
C ASN A 22 9.39 -0.38 15.24
N LEU A 23 10.48 0.34 14.89
CA LEU A 23 10.59 1.05 13.63
C LEU A 23 10.52 0.13 12.40
N GLU A 24 11.09 -1.08 12.48
CA GLU A 24 11.08 -2.03 11.36
C GLU A 24 9.66 -2.52 11.06
N VAL A 25 8.84 -2.71 12.09
CA VAL A 25 7.44 -3.12 11.89
C VAL A 25 6.64 -2.00 11.23
N PHE A 26 6.82 -0.75 11.69
CA PHE A 26 6.19 0.40 11.05
C PHE A 26 6.65 0.54 9.58
N ALA A 27 7.95 0.42 9.32
CA ALA A 27 8.51 0.49 7.98
C ALA A 27 7.93 -0.60 7.06
N HIS A 28 7.72 -1.82 7.57
CA HIS A 28 7.07 -2.89 6.82
C HIS A 28 5.61 -2.56 6.46
N VAL A 29 4.82 -2.06 7.41
CA VAL A 29 3.43 -1.63 7.17
C VAL A 29 3.38 -0.56 6.07
N VAL A 30 4.26 0.45 6.15
CA VAL A 30 4.37 1.50 5.12
C VAL A 30 4.75 0.90 3.76
N ARG A 31 5.72 -0.03 3.75
CA ARG A 31 6.18 -0.68 2.52
C ARG A 31 5.07 -1.44 1.80
N VAL A 32 4.24 -2.18 2.54
CA VAL A 32 3.14 -2.94 1.95
C VAL A 32 1.99 -2.01 1.56
N ASN A 33 1.46 -1.24 2.51
CA ASN A 33 0.18 -0.55 2.34
C ASN A 33 0.28 0.71 1.48
N VAL A 34 1.42 1.42 1.54
CA VAL A 34 1.61 2.70 0.86
C VAL A 34 2.47 2.52 -0.38
N ILE A 35 3.71 2.07 -0.19
CA ILE A 35 4.66 1.91 -1.30
C ILE A 35 4.16 0.82 -2.27
N GLY A 36 3.68 -0.31 -1.76
CA GLY A 36 3.11 -1.39 -2.56
C GLY A 36 1.89 -0.94 -3.37
N THR A 37 0.94 -0.25 -2.73
CA THR A 37 -0.23 0.30 -3.41
C THR A 37 0.15 1.28 -4.51
N TYR A 38 1.05 2.23 -4.23
CA TYR A 38 1.52 3.17 -5.25
C TYR A 38 2.24 2.46 -6.41
N ASN A 39 3.10 1.48 -6.11
CA ASN A 39 3.82 0.73 -7.11
C ASN A 39 2.89 -0.09 -8.02
N SER A 40 1.85 -0.70 -7.46
CA SER A 40 0.83 -1.38 -8.26
C SER A 40 0.01 -0.39 -9.08
N LEU A 41 -0.41 0.74 -8.48
CA LEU A 41 -1.20 1.76 -9.15
C LEU A 41 -0.47 2.34 -10.38
N ARG A 42 0.82 2.70 -10.26
CA ARG A 42 1.57 3.28 -11.38
C ARG A 42 1.70 2.32 -12.57
N LEU A 43 1.80 1.02 -12.31
CA LEU A 43 1.93 0.01 -13.37
C LEU A 43 0.58 -0.25 -14.02
N VAL A 44 -0.47 -0.40 -13.21
CA VAL A 44 -1.83 -0.57 -13.70
C VAL A 44 -2.27 0.64 -14.53
N ALA A 45 -2.02 1.86 -14.05
CA ALA A 45 -2.36 3.08 -14.75
C ALA A 45 -1.65 3.18 -16.10
N ALA A 46 -0.37 2.80 -16.17
CA ALA A 46 0.38 2.77 -17.42
C ALA A 46 -0.27 1.82 -18.45
N THR A 47 -0.72 0.64 -18.02
CA THR A 47 -1.43 -0.30 -18.92
C THR A 47 -2.83 0.19 -19.29
N MET A 48 -3.58 0.77 -18.35
CA MET A 48 -4.93 1.27 -18.60
C MET A 48 -4.96 2.47 -19.55
N ASN A 49 -3.88 3.25 -19.61
CA ASN A 49 -3.76 4.39 -20.52
C ASN A 49 -3.88 3.98 -21.99
N ASP A 50 -3.56 2.72 -22.31
CA ASP A 50 -3.57 2.20 -23.68
C ASP A 50 -4.87 1.44 -24.01
N ASN A 51 -5.87 1.47 -23.12
CA ASN A 51 -7.16 0.86 -23.40
C ASN A 51 -7.92 1.63 -24.49
N GLU A 52 -8.57 0.91 -25.40
CA GLU A 52 -9.56 1.50 -26.30
C GLU A 52 -10.76 2.02 -25.48
N PRO A 53 -11.40 3.12 -25.89
CA PRO A 53 -12.62 3.58 -25.24
C PRO A 53 -13.69 2.48 -25.32
N ASP A 54 -14.37 2.22 -24.20
CA ASP A 54 -15.55 1.37 -24.23
C ASP A 54 -16.58 2.03 -25.17
N GLY A 55 -17.09 1.27 -26.15
CA GLY A 55 -18.14 1.74 -27.05
C GLY A 55 -19.49 1.85 -26.34
N ASP A 56 -20.33 2.77 -26.80
CA ASP A 56 -21.72 2.95 -26.33
C ASP A 56 -22.61 1.71 -26.59
#